data_AF-A0A819LEL9-F1
#
_entry.id   AF-A0A819LEL9-F1
#
_cell.length_a   1.000
_cell.length_b   1.000
_cell.length_c   1.000
_cell.angle_alpha   90.00
_cell.angle_beta   90.00
_cell.angle_gamma   90.00
#
_symmetry.space_group_name_H-M   'P 1'
#
loop_
_entity.id
_entity.type
_entity.pdbx_description
1 polymer ?
#
loop_
_entity_poly.entity_id
_entity_poly.type
_entity_poly.pdbx_seq_one_letter_code
_entity_poly.pdbx_strand_id
1 'polypeptide(L)'
;WFVIKDSYIVDIRPDTHEICFPMLVDRDFQVSTDLQNIASNDSIKISNSQRTLVINCRTARDCDEWTKNLSNLTEQAKDFV
;
A
#
# COMPACT_ATOMS: atom_id res chain seq x y z
N TRP A 1 8.25 2.26 -9.32
CA TRP A 1 6.87 2.00 -9.78
C TRP A 1 6.19 1.22 -8.68
N PHE A 2 5.05 1.72 -8.22
CA PHE A 2 4.24 1.01 -7.24
C PHE A 2 3.17 0.20 -7.98
N VAL A 3 3.18 -1.11 -7.81
CA VAL A 3 2.29 -2.04 -8.51
C VAL A 3 1.39 -2.75 -7.51
N ILE A 4 0.10 -2.73 -7.79
CA ILE A 4 -0.92 -3.48 -7.05
C ILE A 4 -1.41 -4.63 -7.93
N LYS A 5 -1.44 -5.83 -7.35
CA LYS A 5 -2.01 -7.04 -7.92
C LYS A 5 -2.95 -7.67 -6.91
N ASP A 6 -3.80 -8.58 -7.38
CA ASP A 6 -4.91 -9.18 -6.63
C ASP A 6 -4.51 -9.73 -5.25
N SER A 7 -3.28 -10.24 -5.10
CA SER A 7 -2.78 -10.83 -3.86
C SER A 7 -1.51 -10.19 -3.29
N TYR A 8 -0.94 -9.17 -3.94
CA TYR A 8 0.29 -8.53 -3.47
C TYR A 8 0.47 -7.12 -4.01
N ILE A 9 1.27 -6.34 -3.28
CA ILE A 9 1.80 -5.06 -3.72
C ILE A 9 3.32 -5.15 -3.83
N VAL A 10 3.90 -4.38 -4.75
CA VAL A 10 5.36 -4.34 -4.93
C VAL A 10 5.83 -2.95 -5.35
N ASP A 11 6.94 -2.52 -4.75
CA ASP A 11 7.72 -1.40 -5.26
C ASP A 11 8.90 -1.89 -6.11
N ILE A 12 9.00 -1.33 -7.31
CA ILE A 12 10.02 -1.64 -8.32
C ILE A 12 10.84 -0.39 -8.60
N ARG A 13 12.16 -0.47 -8.46
CA ARG A 13 13.04 0.65 -8.83
C ARG A 13 12.96 0.91 -10.35
N PRO A 14 12.54 2.10 -10.82
CA PRO A 14 12.32 2.35 -12.25
C PRO A 14 13.60 2.28 -13.10
N ASP A 15 14.73 2.58 -12.49
CA ASP A 15 16.06 2.65 -13.11
C ASP A 15 16.75 1.28 -13.17
N THR A 16 16.63 0.47 -12.12
CA THR A 16 17.30 -0.83 -12.02
C THR A 16 16.39 -2.03 -12.27
N HIS A 17 15.07 -1.81 -12.36
CA HIS A 17 14.04 -2.85 -12.42
C HIS A 17 14.06 -3.82 -11.23
N GLU A 18 14.77 -3.50 -10.15
CA GLU A 18 14.85 -4.34 -8.97
C GLU A 18 13.54 -4.30 -8.19
N ILE A 19 13.07 -5.49 -7.79
CA ILE A 19 11.94 -5.66 -6.89
C ILE A 19 12.45 -5.42 -5.47
N CYS A 20 12.01 -4.33 -4.84
CA CYS A 20 12.50 -3.92 -3.53
C CYS A 20 11.66 -4.50 -2.40
N PHE A 21 10.33 -4.39 -2.53
CA PHE A 21 9.45 -4.60 -1.39
C PHE A 21 8.14 -5.29 -1.78
N PRO A 22 8.16 -6.62 -2.00
CA PRO A 22 6.94 -7.38 -2.16
C PRO A 22 6.23 -7.51 -0.80
N MET A 23 4.94 -7.17 -0.75
CA MET A 23 4.08 -7.38 0.42
C MET A 23 2.82 -8.12 -0.02
N LEU A 24 2.53 -9.24 0.64
CA LEU A 24 1.34 -10.04 0.40
C LEU A 24 0.13 -9.44 1.11
N VAL A 25 -1.04 -9.57 0.48
CA VAL A 25 -2.33 -9.31 1.10
C VAL A 25 -2.69 -10.54 1.94
N ASP A 26 -2.44 -10.45 3.24
CA ASP A 26 -2.80 -11.48 4.21
C ASP A 26 -3.99 -11.04 5.08
N ARG A 27 -4.37 -11.86 6.07
CA ARG A 27 -5.50 -11.59 6.96
C ARG A 27 -5.35 -10.28 7.74
N ASP A 28 -4.13 -9.87 8.02
CA ASP A 28 -3.80 -8.69 8.80
C ASP A 28 -3.47 -7.50 7.89
N PHE A 29 -3.76 -7.61 6.59
CA PHE A 29 -3.55 -6.53 5.63
C PHE A 29 -4.46 -5.34 5.95
N GLN A 30 -3.84 -4.18 6.16
CA GLN A 30 -4.51 -2.95 6.55
C GLN A 30 -3.92 -1.76 5.81
N VAL A 31 -4.80 -0.83 5.46
CA VAL A 31 -4.49 0.45 4.83
C VAL A 31 -4.98 1.56 5.76
N SER A 32 -4.13 2.54 6.07
CA SER A 32 -4.50 3.69 6.90
C SER A 32 -3.82 4.97 6.42
N THR A 33 -4.59 6.06 6.35
CA THR A 33 -4.08 7.42 6.13
C THR A 33 -3.86 8.18 7.44
N ASP A 34 -4.40 7.67 8.57
CA ASP A 34 -4.17 8.24 9.90
C ASP A 34 -2.79 7.85 10.42
N LEU A 35 -1.83 8.74 10.20
CA LEU A 35 -0.43 8.55 10.55
C LEU A 35 -0.04 9.52 11.66
N GLN A 36 -0.25 9.10 12.90
CA GLN A 36 0.26 9.83 14.06
C GLN A 36 1.79 9.90 13.98
N ASN A 37 2.35 11.12 14.02
CA ASN A 37 3.78 11.46 13.95
C ASN A 37 4.46 11.43 12.56
N ILE A 38 3.72 11.42 11.45
CA ILE A 38 4.33 11.63 10.11
C ILE A 38 4.06 13.06 9.65
N ALA A 39 5.14 13.77 9.28
CA ALA A 39 5.11 15.20 8.98
C ALA A 39 4.35 15.55 7.69
N SER A 40 4.01 14.57 6.85
CA SER A 40 3.23 14.77 5.63
C SER A 40 1.81 14.26 5.79
N ASN A 41 0.85 15.16 5.55
CA ASN A 41 -0.59 14.83 5.51
C ASN A 41 -0.95 13.89 4.34
N ASP A 42 -0.05 13.71 3.38
CA ASP A 42 -0.28 12.95 2.13
C ASP A 42 0.47 11.62 2.15
N SER A 43 0.30 10.82 3.20
CA SER A 43 0.97 9.53 3.36
C SER A 43 -0.03 8.40 3.56
N ILE A 44 0.31 7.22 3.02
CA ILE A 44 -0.46 5.99 3.18
C ILE A 44 0.42 5.00 3.92
N LYS A 45 -0.09 4.45 5.02
CA LYS A 45 0.49 3.31 5.69
C LYS A 45 -0.23 2.04 5.26
N ILE A 46 0.57 1.06 4.87
CA ILE A 46 0.13 -0.27 4.53
C ILE A 46 0.85 -1.24 5.45
N SER A 47 0.12 -2.11 6.13
CA SER A 47 0.71 -3.12 7.01
C SER A 47 0.09 -4.48 6.76
N ASN A 48 0.86 -5.52 7.03
CA ASN A 48 0.38 -6.90 7.08
C ASN A 48 1.00 -7.61 8.30
N SER A 49 0.82 -8.92 8.42
CA SER A 49 1.31 -9.69 9.58
C SER A 49 2.83 -9.62 9.80
N GLN A 50 3.61 -9.24 8.78
CA GLN A 50 5.07 -9.28 8.81
C GLN A 50 5.73 -7.90 8.77
N ARG A 51 5.13 -6.92 8.09
CA ARG A 51 5.81 -5.66 7.75
C ARG A 51 4.85 -4.48 7.67
N THR A 52 5.42 -3.28 7.75
CA THR A 52 4.74 -2.01 7.48
C THR A 52 5.51 -1.26 6.41
N LEU A 53 4.78 -0.69 5.45
CA LEU A 53 5.25 0.18 4.38
C LEU A 53 4.54 1.53 4.52
N VAL A 54 5.29 2.62 4.42
CA VAL A 54 4.72 3.97 4.34
C VAL A 54 5.09 4.57 3.00
N ILE A 55 4.08 5.05 2.27
CA ILE A 55 4.22 5.65 0.95
C ILE A 55 3.84 7.12 1.08
N ASN A 56 4.74 8.00 0.64
CA ASN A 56 4.44 9.42 0.54
C ASN A 56 3.89 9.70 -0.86
N CYS A 57 2.68 10.24 -0.90
CA CYS A 57 2.02 10.62 -2.14
C CYS A 57 2.53 11.99 -2.60
N ARG A 58 2.45 12.23 -3.90
CA ARG A 58 2.85 13.51 -4.47
C ARG A 58 1.81 14.60 -4.21
N THR A 59 0.55 14.21 -4.14
CA THR A 59 -0.59 15.09 -3.86
C THR A 59 -1.60 14.37 -2.96
N ALA A 60 -2.42 15.13 -2.23
CA ALA A 60 -3.56 14.59 -1.47
C ALA A 60 -4.51 13.76 -2.34
N ARG A 61 -4.75 14.18 -3.59
CA ARG A 61 -5.59 13.43 -4.54
C ARG A 61 -5.00 12.07 -4.88
N ASP A 62 -3.69 12.00 -5.12
CA ASP A 62 -3.03 10.72 -5.35
C ASP A 62 -3.18 9.83 -4.12
N CYS A 63 -3.06 10.41 -2.92
CA CYS A 63 -3.25 9.70 -1.65
C CYS A 63 -4.65 9.08 -1.55
N ASP A 64 -5.69 9.84 -1.87
CA ASP A 64 -7.07 9.37 -1.85
C ASP A 64 -7.30 8.25 -2.87
N GLU A 65 -6.79 8.41 -4.09
CA GLU A 65 -6.96 7.43 -5.17
C GLU A 65 -6.26 6.10 -4.85
N TRP A 66 -5.02 6.16 -4.37
CA TRP A 66 -4.27 4.97 -3.94
C TRP A 66 -4.92 4.30 -2.72
N THR A 67 -5.37 5.09 -1.74
CA THR A 67 -6.07 4.56 -0.55
C THR A 67 -7.34 3.81 -0.96
N LYS A 68 -8.11 4.37 -1.89
CA LYS A 68 -9.32 3.72 -2.42
C LYS A 68 -8.99 2.41 -3.14
N ASN A 69 -7.98 2.41 -4.02
CA ASN A 69 -7.57 1.21 -4.75
C ASN A 69 -7.08 0.09 -3.80
N LEU A 70 -6.30 0.44 -2.77
CA LEU A 70 -5.81 -0.52 -1.77
C LEU A 70 -6.93 -1.03 -0.84
N SER A 71 -7.91 -0.18 -0.52
CA SER A 71 -9.08 -0.57 0.27
C SER A 71 -9.94 -1.58 -0.50
N ASN A 72 -10.18 -1.33 -1.80
CA ASN A 72 -10.91 -2.25 -2.66
C ASN A 72 -10.21 -3.62 -2.78
N LEU A 73 -8.87 -3.62 -2.84
CA LEU A 73 -8.07 -4.85 -2.84
C LEU A 73 -8.34 -5.68 -1.57
N THR A 74 -8.44 -5.01 -0.42
CA THR A 74 -8.70 -5.66 0.87
C THR A 74 -10.10 -6.28 0.92
N GLU A 75 -11.08 -5.67 0.27
CA GLU A 75 -12.43 -6.22 0.14
C GLU A 75 -12.44 -7.46 -0.76
N GLN A 76 -11.79 -7.39 -1.93
CA GLN A 76 -11.72 -8.53 -2.86
C GLN A 76 -10.93 -9.71 -2.29
N ALA A 77 -9.86 -9.45 -1.54
CA ALA A 77 -9.05 -10.50 -0.92
C ALA A 77 -9.82 -11.29 0.14
N LYS A 78 -10.83 -10.69 0.79
CA LYS A 78 -11.68 -11.38 1.77
C LYS A 78 -12.57 -12.45 1.14
N ASP A 79 -12.88 -12.34 -0.15
CA ASP A 79 -13.71 -13.34 -0.86
C ASP A 79 -12.97 -14.68 -1.06
N PHE A 80 -11.65 -14.74 -0.84
CA PHE A 80 -10.82 -15.94 -0.99
C PHE A 80 -10.55 -16.69 0.33
N VAL A 81 -11.14 -16.26 1.46
CA VAL A 81 -10.91 -16.82 2.81
C VAL A 81 -12.11 -17.62 3.33
#